data_AF-X6LJC0-F1
#
_entry.id   AF-X6LJC0-F1
#
_cell.length_a   1.000
_cell.length_b   1.000
_cell.length_c   1.000
_cell.angle_alpha   90.00
_cell.angle_beta   90.00
_cell.angle_gamma   90.00
#
_symmetry.space_group_name_H-M   'P 1'
#
loop_
_entity.id
_entity.type
_entity.pdbx_description
1 polymer ?
#
loop_
_entity_poly.entity_id
_entity_poly.type
_entity_poly.pdbx_seq_one_letter_code
_entity_poly.pdbx_strand_id
1 'polypeptide(L)'
;HKEQLAWNAKVESEDEYTQMILLTWVTYDQYIQQTMQISAMWNHSIDFNLIFTILQNAQGEIDQIIACLSIFETWKLQPNNIKEYEKKKKEFIERRCCSHQINLFSIFSTEKKIHKYAPIEFATISIIQNGMPFVEKDKKINK
;
A
#
# COMPACT_ATOMS: atom_id res chain seq x y z
N HIS A 1 15.92 -5.14 -12.14
CA HIS A 1 14.80 -4.66 -12.97
C HIS A 1 13.89 -5.79 -13.52
N LYS A 2 14.39 -7.01 -13.81
CA LYS A 2 13.57 -8.12 -14.33
C LYS A 2 12.66 -8.82 -13.29
N GLU A 3 13.04 -8.82 -12.02
CA GLU A 3 12.30 -9.57 -10.98
C GLU A 3 11.07 -8.83 -10.41
N GLN A 4 11.05 -7.49 -10.45
CA GLN A 4 9.95 -6.68 -9.90
C GLN A 4 8.62 -6.80 -10.67
N LEU A 5 8.65 -7.30 -11.90
CA LEU A 5 7.44 -7.54 -12.72
C LEU A 5 7.17 -9.04 -12.91
N ALA A 6 7.91 -9.89 -12.21
CA ALA A 6 7.75 -11.33 -12.31
C ALA A 6 6.51 -11.80 -11.54
N TRP A 7 6.00 -12.95 -11.95
CA TRP A 7 4.88 -13.63 -11.33
C TRP A 7 5.35 -14.97 -10.79
N ASN A 8 4.95 -15.30 -9.57
CA ASN A 8 5.03 -16.63 -9.02
C ASN A 8 3.83 -17.44 -9.50
N ALA A 9 4.04 -18.73 -9.74
CA ALA A 9 2.99 -19.68 -10.08
C ALA A 9 3.00 -20.81 -9.05
N LYS A 10 1.83 -21.11 -8.49
CA LYS A 10 1.64 -22.21 -7.54
C LYS A 10 0.39 -23.00 -7.92
N VAL A 11 0.46 -24.32 -7.82
CA VAL A 11 -0.74 -25.17 -7.93
C VAL A 11 -1.61 -24.93 -6.69
N GLU A 12 -2.81 -24.42 -6.90
CA GLU A 12 -3.80 -24.15 -5.86
C GLU A 12 -4.64 -25.40 -5.57
N SER A 13 -5.06 -26.11 -6.63
CA SER A 13 -5.73 -27.41 -6.53
C SER A 13 -5.53 -28.21 -7.82
N GLU A 14 -5.69 -29.52 -7.73
CA GLU A 14 -5.58 -30.42 -8.88
C GLU A 14 -6.53 -31.60 -8.70
N ASP A 15 -7.26 -31.95 -9.76
CA ASP A 15 -8.09 -33.15 -9.87
C ASP A 15 -7.68 -33.98 -11.11
N GLU A 16 -8.38 -35.08 -11.39
CA GLU A 16 -8.07 -36.00 -12.50
C GLU A 16 -8.06 -35.31 -13.89
N TYR A 17 -8.79 -34.21 -14.05
CA TYR A 17 -8.99 -33.55 -15.34
C TYR A 17 -8.51 -32.08 -15.37
N THR A 18 -8.32 -31.45 -14.20
CA THR A 18 -8.08 -30.01 -14.10
C THR A 18 -7.00 -29.68 -13.07
N GLN A 19 -6.13 -28.73 -13.42
CA GLN A 19 -5.19 -28.11 -12.50
C GLN A 19 -5.48 -26.60 -12.42
N MET A 20 -5.68 -26.09 -11.20
CA MET A 20 -5.84 -24.66 -10.94
C MET A 20 -4.49 -24.09 -10.49
N ILE A 21 -3.99 -23.13 -11.26
CA ILE A 21 -2.73 -22.43 -10.97
C ILE A 21 -3.04 -21.03 -10.47
N LEU A 22 -2.59 -20.72 -9.26
CA LEU A 22 -2.59 -19.39 -8.70
C LEU A 22 -1.34 -18.63 -9.15
N LEU A 23 -1.55 -17.49 -9.79
CA LEU A 23 -0.50 -16.54 -10.15
C LEU A 23 -0.50 -15.37 -9.17
N THR A 24 0.64 -15.12 -8.54
CA THR A 24 0.85 -14.00 -7.62
C THR A 24 1.99 -13.12 -8.10
N TRP A 25 1.87 -11.82 -7.91
CA TRP A 25 2.96 -10.90 -8.21
C TRP A 25 4.10 -11.09 -7.20
N VAL A 26 5.35 -11.22 -7.65
CA VAL A 26 6.49 -11.51 -6.77
C VAL A 26 6.61 -10.52 -5.61
N THR A 27 6.41 -9.23 -5.89
CA THR A 27 6.49 -8.18 -4.86
C THR A 27 5.35 -8.29 -3.84
N TYR A 28 4.17 -8.75 -4.25
CA TYR A 28 3.08 -9.02 -3.32
C TYR A 28 3.46 -10.13 -2.34
N ASP A 29 3.93 -11.27 -2.86
CA ASP A 29 4.34 -12.41 -2.02
C ASP A 29 5.50 -12.06 -1.08
N GLN A 30 6.40 -11.18 -1.51
CA GLN A 30 7.51 -10.72 -0.68
C GLN A 30 7.04 -10.00 0.59
N TYR A 31 5.99 -9.16 0.50
CA TYR A 31 5.59 -8.27 1.59
C TYR A 31 4.24 -8.62 2.24
N ILE A 32 3.53 -9.64 1.76
CA ILE A 32 2.21 -10.02 2.29
C ILE A 32 2.25 -10.33 3.80
N GLN A 33 3.24 -11.11 4.25
CA GLN A 33 3.37 -11.50 5.66
C GLN A 33 3.71 -10.30 6.54
N GLN A 34 4.62 -9.43 6.09
CA GLN A 34 4.99 -8.21 6.84
C GLN A 34 3.81 -7.23 6.93
N THR A 35 3.04 -7.10 5.85
CA THR A 35 1.81 -6.29 5.83
C THR A 35 0.82 -6.78 6.87
N MET A 36 0.59 -8.10 6.94
CA MET A 36 -0.31 -8.71 7.93
C MET A 36 0.18 -8.51 9.37
N GLN A 37 1.49 -8.71 9.62
CA GLN A 37 2.09 -8.53 10.95
C GLN A 37 1.94 -7.09 11.45
N ILE A 38 2.34 -6.11 10.62
CA ILE A 38 2.20 -4.69 10.96
C ILE A 38 0.73 -4.35 11.17
N SER A 39 -0.16 -4.82 10.30
CA SER A 39 -1.60 -4.59 10.47
C SER A 39 -2.11 -5.09 11.82
N ALA A 40 -1.70 -6.28 12.25
CA ALA A 40 -2.09 -6.84 13.56
C ALA A 40 -1.58 -5.99 14.73
N MET A 41 -0.36 -5.44 14.66
CA MET A 41 0.18 -4.52 15.68
C MET A 41 -0.69 -3.26 15.85
N TRP A 42 -1.34 -2.83 14.78
CA TRP A 42 -2.26 -1.69 14.75
C TRP A 42 -3.74 -2.11 14.88
N ASN A 43 -4.03 -3.33 15.34
CA ASN A 43 -5.39 -3.87 15.45
C ASN A 43 -6.23 -3.71 14.16
N HIS A 44 -5.59 -3.89 13.01
CA HIS A 44 -6.16 -3.75 11.67
C HIS A 44 -6.78 -2.38 11.35
N SER A 45 -6.42 -1.33 12.11
CA SER A 45 -6.94 0.03 11.92
C SER A 45 -6.34 0.75 10.69
N ILE A 46 -5.16 0.31 10.24
CA ILE A 46 -4.45 0.87 9.10
C ILE A 46 -4.76 0.06 7.83
N ASP A 47 -4.98 0.77 6.73
CA ASP A 47 -5.24 0.16 5.43
C ASP A 47 -4.03 -0.68 4.94
N PHE A 48 -4.30 -1.89 4.44
CA PHE A 48 -3.24 -2.83 4.06
C PHE A 48 -2.47 -2.32 2.84
N ASN A 49 -3.14 -1.65 1.89
CA ASN A 49 -2.45 -1.08 0.72
C ASN A 49 -1.55 0.09 1.12
N LEU A 50 -1.91 0.84 2.18
CA LEU A 50 -1.01 1.85 2.74
C LEU A 50 0.23 1.20 3.35
N ILE A 51 0.07 0.20 4.22
CA ILE A 51 1.20 -0.52 4.84
C ILE A 51 2.12 -1.11 3.75
N PHE A 52 1.53 -1.80 2.77
CA PHE A 52 2.24 -2.39 1.65
C PHE A 52 3.00 -1.35 0.81
N THR A 53 2.38 -0.20 0.53
CA THR A 53 3.05 0.91 -0.19
C THR A 53 4.26 1.40 0.59
N ILE A 54 4.15 1.55 1.91
CA ILE A 54 5.28 1.99 2.75
C ILE A 54 6.38 0.92 2.78
N LEU A 55 6.02 -0.35 2.94
CA LEU A 55 6.95 -1.49 2.91
C LEU A 55 7.79 -1.51 1.63
N GLN A 56 7.15 -1.33 0.47
CA GLN A 56 7.83 -1.31 -0.81
C GLN A 56 8.81 -0.12 -0.93
N ASN A 57 8.42 1.06 -0.44
CA ASN A 57 9.27 2.25 -0.48
C ASN A 57 10.42 2.19 0.53
N ALA A 58 10.22 1.56 1.69
CA ALA A 58 11.21 1.40 2.75
C ALA A 58 12.05 0.11 2.63
N GLN A 59 11.90 -0.65 1.53
CA GLN A 59 12.60 -1.92 1.28
C GLN A 59 12.49 -2.95 2.42
N GLY A 60 11.37 -2.96 3.16
CA GLY A 60 11.09 -3.95 4.20
C GLY A 60 11.65 -3.66 5.61
N GLU A 61 12.20 -2.47 5.87
CA GLU A 61 12.69 -2.11 7.21
C GLU A 61 11.56 -1.82 8.22
N ILE A 62 11.15 -2.84 8.98
CA ILE A 62 9.98 -2.80 9.88
C ILE A 62 10.02 -1.65 10.90
N ASP A 63 11.16 -1.42 11.56
CA ASP A 63 11.28 -0.37 12.58
C ASP A 63 11.04 1.04 11.98
N GLN A 64 11.57 1.29 10.78
CA GLN A 64 11.34 2.54 10.05
C GLN A 64 9.87 2.71 9.70
N ILE A 65 9.19 1.63 9.34
CA ILE A 65 7.78 1.64 8.93
C ILE A 65 6.87 1.92 10.13
N ILE A 66 7.13 1.29 11.27
CA ILE A 66 6.38 1.53 12.51
C ILE A 66 6.52 3.01 12.92
N ALA A 67 7.74 3.55 12.88
CA ALA A 67 7.99 4.96 13.16
C ALA A 67 7.27 5.87 12.16
N CYS A 68 7.36 5.57 10.86
CA CYS A 68 6.71 6.33 9.79
C CYS A 68 5.18 6.34 9.95
N LEU A 69 4.56 5.18 10.18
CA LEU A 69 3.11 5.05 10.43
C LEU A 69 2.67 5.84 11.67
N SER A 70 3.45 5.80 12.75
CA SER A 70 3.14 6.55 13.97
C SER A 70 3.15 8.06 13.75
N ILE A 71 4.16 8.56 13.02
CA ILE A 71 4.27 9.98 12.67
C ILE A 71 3.14 10.36 11.70
N PHE A 72 2.85 9.51 10.71
CA PHE A 72 1.81 9.75 9.72
C PHE A 72 0.42 9.84 10.36
N GLU A 73 0.05 8.89 11.22
CA GLU A 73 -1.27 8.91 11.88
C GLU A 73 -1.40 10.15 12.78
N THR A 74 -0.33 10.56 13.48
CA THR A 74 -0.34 11.82 14.25
C THR A 74 -0.49 13.05 13.34
N TRP A 75 0.21 13.08 12.20
CA TRP A 75 0.12 14.15 11.22
C TRP A 75 -1.29 14.23 10.59
N LYS A 76 -1.91 13.09 10.31
CA LYS A 76 -3.24 12.99 9.71
C LYS A 76 -4.36 13.53 10.61
N LEU A 77 -4.17 13.49 11.93
CA LEU A 77 -5.13 14.07 12.89
C LEU A 77 -5.17 15.60 12.88
N GLN A 78 -4.19 16.28 12.27
CA GLN A 78 -4.16 17.74 12.22
C GLN A 78 -5.20 18.26 11.22
N PRO A 79 -6.18 19.10 11.63
CA PRO A 79 -7.27 19.55 10.76
C PRO A 79 -6.80 20.30 9.50
N ASN A 80 -5.66 21.00 9.58
CA ASN A 80 -5.10 21.74 8.47
C ASN A 80 -4.67 20.82 7.32
N ASN A 81 -4.13 19.65 7.64
CA ASN A 81 -3.64 18.68 6.66
C ASN A 81 -4.81 18.04 5.89
N ILE A 82 -5.90 17.72 6.60
CA ILE A 82 -7.14 17.23 5.98
C ILE A 82 -7.73 18.31 5.06
N LYS A 83 -7.76 19.57 5.51
CA LYS A 83 -8.24 20.69 4.68
C LYS A 83 -7.40 20.88 3.42
N GLU A 84 -6.09 20.73 3.51
CA GLU A 84 -5.21 20.80 2.33
C GLU A 84 -5.50 19.65 1.36
N TYR A 85 -5.67 18.44 1.88
CA TYR A 85 -6.05 17.29 1.06
C TYR A 85 -7.36 17.52 0.32
N GLU A 86 -8.41 17.99 0.99
CA GLU A 86 -9.71 18.24 0.36
C GLU A 86 -9.63 19.24 -0.80
N LYS A 87 -8.72 20.23 -0.75
CA LYS A 87 -8.48 21.15 -1.88
C LYS A 87 -7.89 20.45 -3.11
N LYS A 88 -7.03 19.46 -2.90
CA LYS A 88 -6.33 18.71 -3.97
C LYS A 88 -7.06 17.43 -4.39
N LYS A 89 -8.05 16.99 -3.62
CA LYS A 89 -8.74 15.70 -3.77
C LYS A 89 -9.29 15.47 -5.18
N LYS A 90 -9.88 16.49 -5.80
CA LYS A 90 -10.40 16.41 -7.17
C LYS A 90 -9.29 16.05 -8.17
N GLU A 91 -8.12 16.67 -8.04
CA GLU A 91 -6.97 16.44 -8.92
C GLU A 91 -6.44 15.00 -8.79
N PHE A 92 -6.38 14.47 -7.57
CA PHE A 92 -6.05 13.05 -7.35
C PHE A 92 -7.05 12.12 -8.07
N ILE A 93 -8.34 12.38 -7.94
CA ILE A 93 -9.39 11.55 -8.58
C ILE A 93 -9.29 11.61 -10.11
N GLU A 94 -9.02 12.79 -10.68
CA GLU A 94 -8.80 12.96 -12.13
C GLU A 94 -7.59 12.15 -12.63
N ARG A 95 -6.59 11.94 -11.77
CA ARG A 95 -5.44 11.06 -12.02
C ARG A 95 -5.67 9.59 -11.61
N ARG A 96 -6.94 9.20 -11.38
CA ARG A 96 -7.35 7.84 -10.96
C ARG A 96 -6.77 7.40 -9.61
N CYS A 97 -6.33 8.35 -8.79
CA CYS A 97 -5.86 8.08 -7.44
C CYS A 97 -7.03 8.08 -6.46
N CYS A 98 -7.80 6.99 -6.44
CA CYS A 98 -9.03 6.88 -5.66
C CYS A 98 -8.82 6.49 -4.18
N SER A 99 -7.62 6.03 -3.81
CA SER A 99 -7.32 5.66 -2.42
C SER A 99 -6.99 6.90 -1.58
N HIS A 100 -7.94 7.32 -0.75
CA HIS A 100 -7.77 8.48 0.13
C HIS A 100 -6.58 8.35 1.08
N GLN A 101 -6.32 7.14 1.61
CA GLN A 101 -5.21 6.90 2.53
C GLN A 101 -3.85 7.06 1.82
N ILE A 102 -3.70 6.51 0.61
CA ILE A 102 -2.48 6.67 -0.19
C ILE A 102 -2.28 8.14 -0.58
N ASN A 103 -3.36 8.84 -0.96
CA ASN A 103 -3.24 10.26 -1.32
C ASN A 103 -2.80 11.12 -0.13
N LEU A 104 -3.37 10.91 1.06
CA LEU A 104 -2.93 11.60 2.28
C LEU A 104 -1.46 11.29 2.59
N PHE A 105 -1.06 10.02 2.49
CA PHE A 105 0.31 9.61 2.70
C PHE A 105 1.28 10.23 1.68
N SER A 106 0.85 10.41 0.43
CA SER A 106 1.68 11.06 -0.61
C SER A 106 1.97 12.53 -0.31
N ILE A 107 1.00 13.25 0.27
CA ILE A 107 1.18 14.64 0.72
C ILE A 107 2.16 14.67 1.89
N PHE A 108 1.91 13.85 2.91
CA PHE A 108 2.79 13.71 4.06
C PHE A 108 4.23 13.38 3.67
N SER A 109 4.43 12.40 2.79
CA SER A 109 5.75 11.93 2.38
C SER A 109 6.53 12.99 1.63
N THR A 110 5.83 13.81 0.83
CA THR A 110 6.42 14.96 0.15
C THR A 110 6.81 16.05 1.16
N GLU A 111 5.95 16.39 2.11
CA GLU A 111 6.25 17.39 3.16
C GLU A 111 7.45 16.98 4.02
N LYS A 112 7.54 15.70 4.36
CA LYS A 112 8.65 15.12 5.12
C LYS A 112 9.89 14.83 4.27
N LYS A 113 9.85 15.11 2.96
CA LYS A 113 10.96 14.89 2.01
C LYS A 113 11.46 13.44 2.02
N ILE A 114 10.56 12.48 2.20
CA ILE A 114 10.87 11.04 2.15
C ILE A 114 11.26 10.63 0.71
N HIS A 115 10.68 11.30 -0.29
CA HIS A 115 11.01 11.12 -1.70
C HIS A 115 11.01 12.47 -2.45
N LYS A 116 11.37 12.44 -3.73
CA LYS A 116 11.48 13.63 -4.59
C LYS A 116 10.24 13.90 -5.46
N TYR A 117 9.32 12.95 -5.56
CA TYR A 117 8.10 13.07 -6.37
C TYR A 117 7.12 14.08 -5.78
N ALA A 118 6.32 14.72 -6.63
CA ALA A 118 5.15 15.44 -6.18
C ALA A 118 4.09 14.48 -5.60
N PRO A 119 3.16 14.94 -4.74
CA PRO A 119 2.20 14.04 -4.09
C PRO A 119 1.37 13.21 -5.07
N ILE A 120 0.87 13.84 -6.13
CA ILE A 120 0.04 13.17 -7.13
C ILE A 120 0.86 12.18 -7.97
N GLU A 121 2.11 12.51 -8.31
CA GLU A 121 3.01 11.60 -9.01
C GLU A 121 3.29 10.37 -8.17
N PHE A 122 3.61 10.57 -6.88
CA PHE A 122 3.85 9.48 -5.95
C PHE A 122 2.63 8.57 -5.78
N ALA A 123 1.43 9.15 -5.59
CA ALA A 123 0.20 8.38 -5.48
C ALA A 123 -0.09 7.61 -6.78
N THR A 124 0.14 8.24 -7.93
CA THR A 124 -0.04 7.62 -9.26
C THR A 124 0.90 6.44 -9.43
N ILE A 125 2.18 6.59 -9.11
CA ILE A 125 3.18 5.52 -9.15
C ILE A 125 2.74 4.38 -8.22
N SER A 126 2.38 4.70 -6.98
CA SER A 126 1.97 3.72 -5.97
C SER A 126 0.74 2.92 -6.39
N ILE A 127 -0.24 3.55 -7.05
CA ILE A 127 -1.47 2.89 -7.46
C ILE A 127 -1.29 2.12 -8.77
N ILE A 128 -0.62 2.70 -9.77
CA ILE A 128 -0.46 2.10 -11.10
C ILE A 128 0.54 0.95 -11.07
N GLN A 129 1.68 1.12 -10.41
CA GLN A 129 2.73 0.10 -10.41
C GLN A 129 2.42 -1.03 -9.43
N ASN A 130 1.79 -0.72 -8.29
CA ASN A 130 1.58 -1.72 -7.24
C ASN A 130 0.16 -2.30 -7.22
N GLY A 131 -0.77 -1.75 -8.01
CA GLY A 131 -2.09 -2.33 -8.25
C GLY A 131 -3.06 -2.36 -7.06
N MET A 132 -2.66 -1.86 -5.88
CA MET A 132 -3.40 -1.98 -4.62
C MET A 132 -3.88 -3.42 -4.38
N PRO A 133 -2.96 -4.35 -4.05
CA PRO A 133 -3.22 -5.78 -4.14
C PRO A 133 -4.21 -6.30 -3.09
N PHE A 134 -4.50 -5.50 -2.05
CA PHE A 134 -5.44 -5.86 -1.00
C PHE A 134 -6.83 -5.32 -1.27
N VAL A 135 -7.82 -6.20 -1.18
CA VAL A 135 -9.25 -5.88 -1.27
C VAL A 135 -9.97 -6.21 0.03
N GLU A 136 -11.23 -5.79 0.15
CA GLU A 136 -11.98 -5.87 1.41
C GLU A 136 -12.12 -7.31 1.96
N LYS A 137 -12.13 -8.32 1.08
CA LYS A 137 -12.16 -9.73 1.50
C LYS A 137 -10.89 -10.16 2.24
N ASP A 138 -9.73 -9.57 1.93
CA ASP A 138 -8.45 -9.96 2.52
C ASP A 138 -8.35 -9.52 3.99
N LYS A 139 -9.13 -8.51 4.39
CA LYS A 139 -9.27 -8.08 5.78
C LYS A 139 -10.01 -9.09 6.66
N LYS A 140 -10.79 -10.00 6.05
CA LYS A 140 -11.60 -11.00 6.76
C LYS A 140 -10.87 -12.31 7.03
N ILE A 141 -9.74 -12.55 6.35
CA ILE A 141 -9.00 -13.82 6.43
C ILE A 141 -8.30 -13.99 7.79
N ASN A 142 -8.17 -12.91 8.59
CA ASN A 142 -7.47 -12.89 9.88
C ASN A 142 -8.32 -12.38 11.06
N LYS A 143 -9.66 -12.53 11.03
CA LYS A 143 -10.53 -12.37 12.20
C LYS A 143 -11.10 -13.73 12.61
#